data_AF-A0A533RLB6-F1
#
_entry.id   AF-A0A533RLB6-F1
#
_cell.length_a   1.000
_cell.length_b   1.000
_cell.length_c   1.000
_cell.angle_alpha   90.00
_cell.angle_beta   90.00
_cell.angle_gamma   90.00
#
_symmetry.space_group_name_H-M   'P 1'
#
loop_
_entity.id
_entity.type
_entity.pdbx_description
1 polymer ?
#
loop_
_entity_poly.entity_id
_entity_poly.type
_entity_poly.pdbx_seq_one_letter_code
_entity_poly.pdbx_strand_id
1 'polypeptide(L)'
;MALKMLLAFILSLFTGVTLHVPVRTWLAVGITGTLGWTASELILNQGLPGVVAAAGGAMIVGLSAEILARIQKEPATVYIVAGIIPLVPGVIAYNAMLGFLENR
;
A
#
# COMPACT_ATOMS: atom_id res chain seq x y z
N MET A 1 -0.37 16.47 -2.57
CA MET A 1 -1.26 15.46 -1.93
C MET A 1 -2.25 14.88 -2.93
N ALA A 2 -3.24 15.64 -3.42
CA ALA A 2 -4.30 15.12 -4.29
C ALA A 2 -3.79 14.41 -5.56
N LEU A 3 -2.83 14.99 -6.29
CA LEU A 3 -2.23 14.35 -7.47
C LEU A 3 -1.57 13.00 -7.13
N LYS A 4 -0.82 12.94 -6.03
CA LYS A 4 -0.14 11.70 -5.60
C LYS A 4 -1.16 10.63 -5.18
N MET A 5 -2.26 11.01 -4.52
CA MET A 5 -3.36 10.09 -4.20
C MET A 5 -4.01 9.51 -5.46
N LEU A 6 -4.24 10.35 -6.48
CA LEU A 6 -4.78 9.92 -7.77
C LEU A 6 -3.81 8.96 -8.48
N LEU A 7 -2.51 9.26 -8.47
CA LEU A 7 -1.49 8.37 -9.03
C LEU A 7 -1.42 7.04 -8.28
N ALA A 8 -1.48 7.05 -6.95
CA ALA A 8 -1.53 5.84 -6.14
C ALA A 8 -2.79 5.00 -6.45
N PHE A 9 -3.93 5.65 -6.66
CA PHE A 9 -5.18 4.99 -7.05
C PHE A 9 -5.04 4.31 -8.42
N ILE A 10 -4.53 5.05 -9.42
CA ILE A 10 -4.33 4.54 -10.78
C ILE A 10 -3.31 3.40 -10.79
N LEU A 11 -2.22 3.52 -10.04
CA LEU A 11 -1.20 2.47 -9.95
C LEU A 11 -1.76 1.19 -9.34
N SER A 12 -2.52 1.31 -8.25
CA SER A 12 -3.18 0.16 -7.60
C SER A 12 -4.17 -0.51 -8.53
N LEU A 13 -5.00 0.28 -9.24
CA LEU A 13 -5.91 -0.22 -10.25
C LEU A 13 -5.18 -0.97 -11.36
N PHE A 14 -4.12 -0.37 -11.90
CA PHE A 14 -3.31 -0.97 -12.97
C PHE A 14 -2.69 -2.30 -12.53
N THR A 15 -2.18 -2.37 -11.29
CA THR A 15 -1.69 -3.62 -10.70
C THR A 15 -2.81 -4.66 -10.59
N GLY A 16 -4.00 -4.28 -10.11
CA GLY A 16 -5.16 -5.17 -10.05
C GLY A 16 -5.53 -5.73 -11.44
N VAL A 17 -5.56 -4.88 -12.46
CA VAL A 17 -5.87 -5.28 -13.85
C VAL A 17 -4.83 -6.27 -14.37
N THR A 18 -3.54 -6.00 -14.14
CA THR A 18 -2.43 -6.87 -14.59
C THR A 18 -2.49 -8.25 -13.91
N LEU A 19 -2.91 -8.29 -12.65
CA LEU A 19 -3.11 -9.52 -11.88
C LEU A 19 -4.45 -10.21 -12.17
N HIS A 20 -5.22 -9.73 -13.15
CA HIS A 20 -6.50 -10.31 -13.57
C HIS A 20 -7.49 -10.47 -12.40
N VAL A 21 -7.55 -9.50 -11.49
CA VAL A 21 -8.49 -9.53 -10.37
C VAL A 21 -9.94 -9.31 -10.85
N PRO A 22 -10.95 -9.86 -10.16
CA PRO A 22 -12.34 -9.75 -10.58
C PRO A 22 -12.78 -8.28 -10.73
N VAL A 23 -13.49 -7.95 -11.81
CA VAL A 23 -13.87 -6.56 -12.16
C VAL A 23 -14.62 -5.85 -11.04
N ARG A 24 -15.43 -6.58 -10.28
CA ARG A 24 -16.15 -6.06 -9.10
C ARG A 24 -15.24 -5.46 -8.03
N THR A 25 -13.98 -5.90 -7.97
CA THR A 25 -13.00 -5.49 -6.94
C THR A 25 -12.14 -4.28 -7.34
N TRP A 26 -12.21 -3.81 -8.59
CA TRP A 26 -11.28 -2.80 -9.12
C TRP A 26 -11.28 -1.52 -8.27
N LEU A 27 -12.46 -0.96 -7.98
CA LEU A 27 -12.55 0.25 -7.15
C LEU A 27 -11.99 0.02 -5.74
N ALA A 28 -12.30 -1.12 -5.14
CA ALA A 28 -11.83 -1.45 -3.80
C ALA A 28 -10.31 -1.62 -3.76
N VAL A 29 -9.72 -2.23 -4.78
CA VAL A 29 -8.27 -2.33 -4.97
C VAL A 29 -7.63 -0.94 -5.06
N GLY A 30 -8.19 -0.07 -5.89
CA GLY A 30 -7.73 1.32 -6.03
C GLY A 30 -7.73 2.07 -4.68
N ILE A 31 -8.86 2.01 -3.97
CA ILE A 31 -9.04 2.66 -2.67
C ILE A 31 -8.03 2.11 -1.65
N THR A 32 -7.82 0.81 -1.62
CA THR A 32 -6.91 0.16 -0.65
C THR A 32 -5.49 0.69 -0.77
N GLY A 33 -4.95 0.81 -1.99
CA GLY A 33 -3.60 1.35 -2.18
C GLY A 33 -3.50 2.85 -1.96
N THR A 34 -4.54 3.62 -2.28
CA THR A 34 -4.58 5.05 -1.93
C THR A 34 -4.59 5.25 -0.42
N LEU A 35 -5.33 4.43 0.34
CA LEU A 35 -5.37 4.49 1.80
C LEU A 35 -4.00 4.16 2.40
N GLY A 36 -3.36 3.08 1.92
CA GLY A 36 -2.01 2.70 2.33
C GLY A 36 -0.98 3.80 2.10
N TRP A 37 -0.94 4.33 0.86
CA TRP A 37 -0.03 5.40 0.49
C TRP A 37 -0.27 6.68 1.32
N THR A 38 -1.54 7.05 1.49
CA THR A 38 -1.92 8.24 2.29
C THR A 38 -1.50 8.08 3.74
N ALA A 39 -1.73 6.92 4.35
CA ALA A 39 -1.30 6.65 5.71
C ALA A 39 0.22 6.76 5.87
N SER A 40 0.99 6.19 4.94
CA SER A 40 2.45 6.34 4.93
C SER A 40 2.88 7.81 4.80
N GLU A 41 2.32 8.57 3.86
CA GLU A 41 2.67 9.99 3.68
C GLU A 41 2.32 10.82 4.92
N LEU A 42 1.20 10.54 5.60
CA LEU A 42 0.83 11.21 6.86
C LEU A 42 1.80 10.91 8.00
N ILE A 43 2.34 9.70 8.07
CA ILE A 43 3.35 9.32 9.06
C ILE A 43 4.69 9.98 8.73
N LEU A 44 5.09 10.03 7.45
CA LEU A 44 6.30 10.74 7.00
C LEU A 44 6.24 12.24 7.34
N ASN A 45 5.08 12.88 7.16
CA ASN A 45 4.89 14.29 7.46
C ASN A 45 5.03 14.63 8.95
N GLN A 46 4.98 13.64 9.84
CA GLN A 46 5.26 13.81 11.27
C GLN A 46 6.75 13.74 11.60
N GLY A 47 7.63 13.58 10.60
CA GLY A 47 9.08 13.46 10.78
C GLY A 47 9.53 12.07 11.23
N LEU A 48 8.66 11.06 11.16
CA LEU A 48 8.99 9.69 11.54
C LEU A 48 9.84 9.00 10.45
N PRO A 49 10.67 8.00 10.83
CA PRO A 49 11.51 7.28 9.87
C PRO A 49 10.69 6.61 8.76
N GLY A 50 11.25 6.55 7.55
CA GLY A 50 10.57 5.94 6.39
C GLY A 50 10.12 4.49 6.61
N VAL A 51 10.85 3.73 7.43
CA VAL A 51 10.47 2.36 7.82
C VAL A 51 9.19 2.34 8.63
N VAL A 52 9.02 3.28 9.56
CA VAL A 52 7.81 3.40 10.39
C VAL A 52 6.61 3.81 9.54
N ALA A 53 6.82 4.75 8.61
CA ALA A 53 5.79 5.15 7.65
C ALA A 53 5.36 3.99 6.74
N ALA A 54 6.31 3.24 6.20
CA ALA A 54 6.04 2.05 5.41
C ALA A 54 5.28 0.98 6.22
N ALA A 55 5.68 0.73 7.47
CA ALA A 55 4.99 -0.22 8.34
C ALA A 55 3.54 0.22 8.62
N GLY A 56 3.31 1.50 8.93
CA GLY A 56 1.97 2.03 9.17
C GLY A 56 1.09 1.99 7.92
N GLY A 57 1.64 2.34 6.75
CA GLY A 57 0.92 2.21 5.49
C GLY A 57 0.55 0.76 5.14
N ALA A 58 1.48 -0.19 5.35
CA ALA A 58 1.24 -1.61 5.12
C ALA A 58 0.18 -2.17 6.08
N MET A 59 0.17 -1.73 7.34
CA MET A 59 -0.87 -2.08 8.30
C MET A 59 -2.26 -1.62 7.84
N ILE A 60 -2.36 -0.38 7.33
CA ILE A 60 -3.62 0.12 6.78
C ILE A 60 -4.06 -0.70 5.56
N VAL A 61 -3.14 -1.04 4.64
CA VAL A 61 -3.45 -1.93 3.50
C VAL A 61 -3.98 -3.28 3.98
N GLY A 62 -3.31 -3.92 4.94
CA GLY A 62 -3.73 -5.22 5.47
C GLY A 62 -5.10 -5.17 6.14
N LEU A 63 -5.37 -4.16 6.97
CA LEU A 63 -6.66 -3.98 7.63
C LEU A 63 -7.78 -3.72 6.61
N SER A 64 -7.55 -2.81 5.65
CA SER A 64 -8.52 -2.52 4.60
C SER A 64 -8.78 -3.73 3.71
N ALA A 65 -7.74 -4.49 3.35
CA ALA A 65 -7.85 -5.72 2.58
C ALA A 65 -8.73 -6.76 3.29
N GLU A 66 -8.52 -6.96 4.59
CA GLU A 66 -9.25 -7.97 5.35
C GLU A 66 -10.73 -7.62 5.54
N ILE A 67 -11.03 -6.33 5.66
CA ILE A 67 -12.40 -5.81 5.69
C ILE A 67 -13.06 -6.02 4.31
N LEU A 68 -12.40 -5.61 3.23
CA LEU A 68 -12.93 -5.69 1.87
C LEU A 68 -13.09 -7.14 1.39
N ALA A 69 -12.19 -8.03 1.80
CA ALA A 69 -12.27 -9.48 1.55
C ALA A 69 -13.56 -10.08 2.10
N ARG A 70 -13.93 -9.72 3.34
CA ARG A 70 -15.18 -10.17 3.97
C ARG A 70 -16.42 -9.60 3.27
N ILE A 71 -16.37 -8.33 2.88
CA ILE A 71 -17.52 -7.65 2.23
C ILE A 71 -17.78 -8.22 0.84
N GLN A 72 -16.73 -8.37 0.03
CA GLN A 72 -16.85 -8.78 -1.38
C GLN A 72 -16.70 -10.28 -1.59
N LYS A 73 -16.39 -11.04 -0.54
CA LYS A 73 -16.20 -12.50 -0.56
C LYS A 73 -15.10 -12.91 -1.54
N GLU A 74 -13.98 -12.21 -1.47
CA GLU A 74 -12.79 -12.44 -2.28
C GLU A 74 -11.57 -12.64 -1.38
N PRO A 75 -10.53 -13.37 -1.81
CA PRO A 75 -9.31 -13.51 -1.04
C PRO A 75 -8.66 -12.14 -0.75
N ALA A 76 -8.21 -11.92 0.48
CA ALA A 76 -7.57 -10.66 0.89
C ALA A 76 -6.33 -10.29 0.05
N THR A 77 -5.66 -11.31 -0.50
CA THR A 77 -4.50 -11.15 -1.40
C THR A 77 -4.81 -10.27 -2.62
N VAL A 78 -6.06 -10.27 -3.11
CA VAL A 78 -6.52 -9.41 -4.21
C VAL A 78 -6.27 -7.92 -3.89
N TYR A 79 -6.56 -7.51 -2.65
CA TYR A 79 -6.43 -6.13 -2.20
C TYR A 79 -5.01 -5.84 -1.68
N ILE A 80 -4.38 -6.80 -1.02
CA ILE A 80 -3.03 -6.65 -0.46
C ILE A 80 -2.02 -6.40 -1.57
N VAL A 81 -1.98 -7.23 -2.60
CA VAL A 81 -0.93 -7.15 -3.63
C VAL A 81 -1.02 -5.82 -4.36
N ALA A 82 -2.23 -5.41 -4.75
CA ALA A 82 -2.42 -4.16 -5.46
C ALA A 82 -2.27 -2.91 -4.56
N GLY A 83 -2.63 -3.01 -3.28
CA GLY A 83 -2.48 -1.93 -2.32
C GLY A 83 -1.06 -1.70 -1.82
N ILE A 84 -0.22 -2.74 -1.83
CA ILE A 84 1.19 -2.65 -1.42
C ILE A 84 2.04 -1.96 -2.49
N ILE A 85 1.78 -2.14 -3.80
CA ILE A 85 2.67 -1.63 -4.87
C ILE A 85 2.96 -0.11 -4.77
N PRO A 86 1.97 0.79 -4.61
CA PRO A 86 2.24 2.21 -4.45
C PRO A 86 3.02 2.55 -3.18
N LEU A 87 2.97 1.66 -2.19
CA LEU A 87 3.70 1.77 -0.94
C LEU A 87 5.13 1.24 -1.05
N VAL A 88 5.42 0.33 -1.99
CA VAL A 88 6.67 -0.46 -2.05
C VAL A 88 7.86 0.49 -1.95
N PRO A 89 8.52 0.52 -0.81
CA PRO A 89 9.58 1.48 -0.59
C PRO A 89 10.86 0.69 -0.75
N GLY A 90 11.11 0.15 -1.95
CA GLY A 90 12.21 -0.79 -2.19
C GLY A 90 13.56 -0.23 -1.73
N VAL A 91 13.77 1.06 -1.96
CA VAL A 91 14.96 1.80 -1.48
C VAL A 91 14.96 1.94 0.05
N ILE A 92 13.82 2.23 0.69
CA ILE A 92 13.75 2.34 2.16
C ILE A 92 14.00 0.98 2.81
N ALA A 93 13.44 -0.10 2.27
CA ALA A 93 13.65 -1.45 2.76
C ALA A 93 15.13 -1.87 2.61
N TYR A 94 15.72 -1.58 1.45
CA TYR A 94 17.15 -1.80 1.22
C TYR A 94 18.02 -1.00 2.21
N ASN A 95 17.74 0.29 2.36
CA ASN A 95 18.48 1.16 3.29
C ASN A 95 18.29 0.76 4.76
N ALA A 96 17.12 0.23 5.13
CA ALA A 96 16.88 -0.29 6.48
C ALA A 96 17.73 -1.53 6.76
N MET A 97 17.81 -2.46 5.80
CA MET A 97 18.69 -3.62 5.91
C MET A 97 20.17 -3.21 5.94
N LEU A 98 20.56 -2.24 5.11
CA LEU A 98 21.91 -1.67 5.16
C LEU A 98 22.22 -1.05 6.51
N GLY A 99 21.32 -0.25 7.08
CA GLY A 99 21.50 0.33 8.42
C GLY A 99 21.69 -0.73 9.50
N PHE A 100 20.92 -1.82 9.43
CA PHE A 100 21.09 -2.95 10.34
C PHE A 100 22.46 -3.63 10.21
N LEU A 101 22.96 -3.81 8.98
CA LEU A 101 24.28 -4.39 8.73
C LEU A 101 25.43 -3.45 9.11
N GLU A 102 25.26 -2.15 8.88
CA GLU A 102 26.23 -1.11 9.23
C GLU A 102 26.18 -0.72 10.71
N ASN A 103 25.26 -1.31 11.49
CA ASN A 103 25.04 -1.04 12.91
C ASN A 103 24.78 0.46 13.19
N ARG A 104 23.95 1.08 12.35
CA ARG A 104 23.55 2.50 12.40
C ARG A 104 22.08 2.67 12.76
#